data_AF-A0A4C2EP24-F1
#
_entry.id   AF-A0A4C2EP24-F1
#
_cell.length_a   1.000
_cell.length_b   1.000
_cell.length_c   1.000
_cell.angle_alpha   90.00
_cell.angle_beta   90.00
_cell.angle_gamma   90.00
#
_symmetry.space_group_name_H-M   'P 1'
#
loop_
_entity.id
_entity.type
_entity.pdbx_description
1 polymer ?
#
loop_
_entity_poly.entity_id
_entity_poly.type
_entity_poly.pdbx_seq_one_letter_code
_entity_poly.pdbx_strand_id
1 'polypeptide(L)'
;MPTEIQLQDRPDEEYRDQLFDVLADAEAGDTFDVVADRDIDPQLVRYQLEHDRSLEWEYAHPDAEPRELRVTVGEPLADDSLGTIDVRDLKPQRRHEALLGIFDDLAMGEGFVLVNDHDPKPLYHELKSMHGDVIEWDYASKGDGEWRVEIVKTGDSEATDEDVVTRYDVREIPKQERHPTIHHRYGMISEGGTMELIAPHEPRPLQREFRQQYGDAFTWEVVESEPGRCRVQITKTDSTSESEASAADDDATAAPSDDESMEVTEELDVRDLPPAQRHEEIFQAYADLDTGTGFVLVNDHDPKPLYHQFDAEAGPEFRWTYRQKDPGEFRVLIGKAEPPAGGTPDEETEVPF
;
A
#
# COMPACT_ATOMS: atom_id res chain seq x y z
N MET A 1 -27.64 14.22 27.77
CA MET A 1 -26.92 12.96 28.04
C MET A 1 -27.11 12.18 26.75
N PRO A 2 -26.04 11.90 26.00
CA PRO A 2 -26.15 11.11 24.78
C PRO A 2 -26.75 9.74 25.13
N THR A 3 -27.57 9.21 24.22
CA THR A 3 -28.14 7.87 24.37
C THR A 3 -27.06 6.86 24.02
N GLU A 4 -26.81 5.90 24.92
CA GLU A 4 -25.77 4.88 24.70
C GLU A 4 -26.34 3.69 23.91
N ILE A 5 -25.66 3.31 22.82
CA ILE A 5 -25.99 2.15 21.99
C ILE A 5 -24.89 1.10 22.16
N GLN A 6 -25.22 -0.03 22.79
CA GLN A 6 -24.30 -1.13 23.04
C GLN A 6 -24.51 -2.24 22.01
N LEU A 7 -23.54 -2.44 21.12
CA LEU A 7 -23.65 -3.36 19.98
C LEU A 7 -22.72 -4.59 20.04
N GLN A 8 -21.94 -4.74 21.11
CA GLN A 8 -21.01 -5.86 21.33
C GLN A 8 -21.71 -7.22 21.52
N ASP A 9 -21.03 -8.31 21.12
CA ASP A 9 -21.44 -9.72 21.31
C ASP A 9 -22.76 -10.11 20.60
N ARG A 10 -23.09 -9.43 19.49
CA ARG A 10 -24.34 -9.65 18.72
C ARG A 10 -24.08 -10.22 17.32
N PRO A 11 -25.01 -11.02 16.77
CA PRO A 11 -24.98 -11.41 15.36
C PRO A 11 -25.33 -10.23 14.43
N ASP A 12 -24.82 -10.26 13.19
CA ASP A 12 -24.80 -9.12 12.25
C ASP A 12 -26.18 -8.55 11.89
N GLU A 13 -27.20 -9.40 11.77
CA GLU A 13 -28.58 -8.94 11.49
C GLU A 13 -29.19 -8.19 12.69
N GLU A 14 -29.09 -8.73 13.91
CA GLU A 14 -29.62 -8.07 15.11
C GLU A 14 -28.87 -6.75 15.41
N TYR A 15 -27.60 -6.71 15.04
CA TYR A 15 -26.72 -5.55 15.17
C TYR A 15 -27.23 -4.37 14.34
N ARG A 16 -27.53 -4.60 13.06
CA ARG A 16 -27.98 -3.56 12.13
C ARG A 16 -29.35 -3.03 12.52
N ASP A 17 -30.30 -3.92 12.78
CA ASP A 17 -31.68 -3.55 13.11
C ASP A 17 -31.72 -2.64 14.34
N GLN A 18 -30.93 -2.96 15.39
CA GLN A 18 -30.88 -2.14 16.59
C GLN A 18 -30.33 -0.73 16.33
N LEU A 19 -29.24 -0.63 15.57
CA LEU A 19 -28.65 0.67 15.22
C LEU A 19 -29.65 1.52 14.42
N PHE A 20 -30.32 0.90 13.45
CA PHE A 20 -31.23 1.59 12.53
C PHE A 20 -32.50 2.02 13.25
N ASP A 21 -33.08 1.16 14.09
CA ASP A 21 -34.26 1.49 14.91
C ASP A 21 -34.00 2.69 15.81
N VAL A 22 -32.84 2.74 16.48
CA VAL A 22 -32.50 3.86 17.38
C VAL A 22 -32.32 5.16 16.60
N LEU A 23 -31.66 5.11 15.45
CA LEU A 23 -31.45 6.30 14.61
C LEU A 23 -32.73 6.76 13.91
N ALA A 24 -33.66 5.85 13.60
CA ALA A 24 -34.92 6.17 12.91
C ALA A 24 -35.85 7.03 13.76
N ASP A 25 -35.84 6.83 15.08
CA ASP A 25 -36.62 7.61 16.04
C ASP A 25 -35.95 8.96 16.42
N ALA A 26 -34.74 9.23 15.94
CA ALA A 26 -33.96 10.41 16.30
C ALA A 26 -34.36 11.68 15.52
N GLU A 27 -34.19 12.85 16.14
CA GLU A 27 -34.32 14.16 15.50
C GLU A 27 -32.94 14.71 15.07
N ALA A 28 -32.93 15.67 14.13
CA ALA A 28 -31.69 16.32 13.71
C ALA A 28 -31.02 17.05 14.90
N GLY A 29 -29.74 16.78 15.11
CA GLY A 29 -28.95 17.25 16.26
C GLY A 29 -28.87 16.26 17.42
N ASP A 30 -29.61 15.15 17.38
CA ASP A 30 -29.48 14.09 18.39
C ASP A 30 -28.12 13.41 18.31
N THR A 31 -27.60 13.02 19.47
CA THR A 31 -26.27 12.42 19.62
C THR A 31 -26.34 11.11 20.38
N PHE A 32 -25.60 10.12 19.88
CA PHE A 32 -25.54 8.75 20.39
C PHE A 32 -24.09 8.38 20.63
N ASP A 33 -23.79 7.86 21.83
CA ASP A 33 -22.49 7.24 22.08
C ASP A 33 -22.64 5.75 21.77
N VAL A 34 -21.93 5.27 20.75
CA VAL A 34 -22.02 3.89 20.24
C VAL A 34 -20.78 3.13 20.67
N VAL A 35 -20.98 1.91 21.17
CA VAL A 35 -19.91 0.98 21.54
C VAL A 35 -20.06 -0.30 20.74
N ALA A 36 -19.05 -0.64 19.94
CA ALA A 36 -19.07 -1.78 19.03
C ALA A 36 -17.77 -2.59 19.06
N ASP A 37 -17.85 -3.89 18.77
CA ASP A 37 -16.70 -4.79 18.67
C ASP A 37 -16.12 -4.86 17.24
N ARG A 38 -16.76 -4.20 16.27
CA ARG A 38 -16.47 -4.26 14.83
C ARG A 38 -16.62 -2.90 14.16
N ASP A 39 -16.21 -2.83 12.90
CA ASP A 39 -16.33 -1.61 12.10
C ASP A 39 -17.80 -1.33 11.78
N ILE A 40 -18.21 -0.07 11.96
CA ILE A 40 -19.62 0.32 11.86
C ILE A 40 -19.86 1.37 10.77
N ASP A 41 -18.76 1.89 10.19
CA ASP A 41 -18.81 2.88 9.13
C ASP A 41 -19.69 2.42 7.94
N PRO A 42 -19.62 1.14 7.48
CA PRO A 42 -20.48 0.69 6.39
C PRO A 42 -21.97 0.79 6.71
N GLN A 43 -22.37 0.45 7.93
CA GLN A 43 -23.76 0.48 8.36
C GLN A 43 -24.25 1.92 8.53
N LEU A 44 -23.41 2.83 9.01
CA LEU A 44 -23.74 4.25 9.09
C LEU A 44 -23.93 4.86 7.70
N VAL A 45 -23.05 4.55 6.74
CA VAL A 45 -23.22 4.99 5.34
C VAL A 45 -24.48 4.38 4.74
N ARG A 46 -24.73 3.08 4.94
CA ARG A 46 -25.96 2.41 4.49
C ARG A 46 -27.20 3.09 5.05
N TYR A 47 -27.20 3.45 6.32
CA TYR A 47 -28.29 4.19 6.94
C TYR A 47 -28.52 5.54 6.26
N GLN A 48 -27.46 6.29 5.96
CA GLN A 48 -27.58 7.58 5.28
C GLN A 48 -28.27 7.44 3.92
N LEU A 49 -27.94 6.40 3.15
CA LEU A 49 -28.50 6.12 1.83
C LEU A 49 -29.95 5.62 1.90
N GLU A 50 -30.27 4.72 2.82
CA GLU A 50 -31.62 4.14 2.93
C GLU A 50 -32.65 5.08 3.55
N HIS A 51 -32.19 6.05 4.35
CA HIS A 51 -33.06 6.95 5.11
C HIS A 51 -32.92 8.43 4.70
N ASP A 52 -32.19 8.73 3.62
CA ASP A 52 -31.96 10.08 3.09
C ASP A 52 -31.58 11.08 4.19
N ARG A 53 -30.61 10.72 5.03
CA ARG A 53 -30.28 11.49 6.23
C ARG A 53 -28.78 11.54 6.45
N SER A 54 -28.22 12.72 6.69
CA SER A 54 -26.79 12.81 6.98
C SER A 54 -26.48 12.31 8.38
N LEU A 55 -25.36 11.63 8.51
CA LEU A 55 -24.78 11.27 9.81
C LEU A 55 -23.37 11.80 9.86
N GLU A 56 -22.98 12.34 11.01
CA GLU A 56 -21.60 12.69 11.32
C GLU A 56 -21.16 11.82 12.50
N TRP A 57 -19.96 11.25 12.44
CA TRP A 57 -19.45 10.50 13.57
C TRP A 57 -17.98 10.72 13.83
N GLU A 58 -17.61 10.65 15.10
CA GLU A 58 -16.25 10.86 15.58
C GLU A 58 -15.87 9.71 16.52
N TYR A 59 -14.73 9.07 16.24
CA TYR A 59 -14.19 8.04 17.10
C TYR A 59 -13.57 8.65 18.37
N ALA A 60 -13.93 8.13 19.54
CA ALA A 60 -13.35 8.57 20.81
C ALA A 60 -11.84 8.29 20.88
N HIS A 61 -11.40 7.20 20.26
CA HIS A 61 -10.00 6.87 20.06
C HIS A 61 -9.86 6.04 18.77
N PRO A 62 -8.88 6.34 17.89
CA PRO A 62 -8.74 5.65 16.60
C PRO A 62 -8.44 4.16 16.72
N ASP A 63 -7.95 3.72 17.90
CA ASP A 63 -7.42 2.37 18.16
C ASP A 63 -8.04 1.64 19.34
N ALA A 64 -8.99 2.23 20.05
CA ALA A 64 -9.55 1.56 21.22
C ALA A 64 -10.43 0.37 20.79
N GLU A 65 -10.35 -0.70 21.56
CA GLU A 65 -11.26 -1.84 21.50
C GLU A 65 -11.85 -2.05 22.91
N PRO A 66 -13.18 -2.09 23.06
CA PRO A 66 -14.21 -1.92 22.01
C PRO A 66 -14.19 -0.51 21.41
N ARG A 67 -14.66 -0.40 20.16
CA ARG A 67 -14.75 0.87 19.44
C ARG A 67 -15.81 1.74 20.09
N GLU A 68 -15.45 2.96 20.42
CA GLU A 68 -16.34 3.97 20.95
C GLU A 68 -16.40 5.13 19.96
N LEU A 69 -17.60 5.48 19.51
CA LEU A 69 -17.80 6.61 18.60
C LEU A 69 -19.06 7.39 18.97
N ARG A 70 -19.02 8.69 18.73
CA ARG A 70 -20.18 9.56 18.86
C ARG A 70 -20.80 9.77 17.50
N VAL A 71 -22.03 9.32 17.32
CA VAL A 71 -22.82 9.53 16.11
C VAL A 71 -23.78 10.69 16.35
N THR A 72 -23.79 11.65 15.43
CA THR A 72 -24.67 12.81 15.41
C THR A 72 -25.59 12.72 14.20
N VAL A 73 -26.89 12.81 14.46
CA VAL A 73 -27.90 12.79 13.40
C VAL A 73 -28.00 14.17 12.77
N GLY A 74 -27.78 14.25 11.47
CA GLY A 74 -27.84 15.50 10.73
C GLY A 74 -29.20 15.78 10.09
N GLU A 75 -29.23 16.79 9.21
CA GLU A 75 -30.41 17.12 8.42
C GLU A 75 -30.67 16.06 7.33
N PRO A 76 -31.89 15.99 6.77
CA PRO A 76 -32.15 15.18 5.59
C PRO A 76 -31.17 15.51 4.47
N LEU A 77 -30.69 14.48 3.78
CA LEU A 77 -29.93 14.65 2.55
C LEU A 77 -30.79 15.40 1.54
N ALA A 78 -30.18 16.33 0.80
CA ALA A 78 -30.87 16.97 -0.31
C ALA A 78 -31.18 15.93 -1.39
N ASP A 79 -32.24 16.14 -2.18
CA ASP A 79 -32.54 15.29 -3.35
C ASP A 79 -31.27 15.10 -4.19
N ASP A 80 -30.97 13.84 -4.54
CA ASP A 80 -29.79 13.40 -5.30
C ASP A 80 -28.42 13.61 -4.60
N SER A 81 -28.38 13.98 -3.32
CA SER A 81 -27.10 14.06 -2.59
C SER A 81 -26.68 12.71 -2.01
N LEU A 82 -25.39 12.39 -2.16
CA LEU A 82 -24.82 11.13 -1.70
C LEU A 82 -24.44 11.22 -0.21
N GLY A 83 -24.59 10.12 0.52
CA GLY A 83 -24.08 9.99 1.89
C GLY A 83 -22.57 10.23 1.95
N THR A 84 -22.07 10.85 3.02
CA THR A 84 -20.65 11.17 3.17
C THR A 84 -20.00 10.26 4.21
N ILE A 85 -18.77 9.83 3.92
CA ILE A 85 -17.88 9.17 4.89
C ILE A 85 -16.55 9.93 4.97
N ASP A 86 -16.15 10.29 6.18
CA ASP A 86 -14.85 10.88 6.47
C ASP A 86 -13.92 9.82 7.08
N VAL A 87 -12.84 9.51 6.36
CA VAL A 87 -11.90 8.46 6.75
C VAL A 87 -10.56 9.00 7.23
N ARG A 88 -10.43 10.33 7.41
CA ARG A 88 -9.16 10.97 7.76
C ARG A 88 -8.62 10.48 9.11
N ASP A 89 -9.53 10.26 10.06
CA ASP A 89 -9.19 9.76 11.40
C ASP A 89 -9.12 8.23 11.48
N LEU A 90 -9.50 7.53 10.40
CA LEU A 90 -9.34 6.09 10.29
C LEU A 90 -7.91 5.72 9.95
N LYS A 91 -7.39 4.68 10.61
CA LYS A 91 -6.13 4.05 10.22
C LYS A 91 -6.20 3.52 8.78
N PRO A 92 -5.07 3.52 8.04
CA PRO A 92 -5.03 3.09 6.66
C PRO A 92 -5.67 1.71 6.41
N GLN A 93 -5.37 0.69 7.20
CA GLN A 93 -5.92 -0.67 6.96
C GLN A 93 -7.45 -0.69 7.08
N ARG A 94 -7.99 -0.04 8.12
CA ARG A 94 -9.44 0.00 8.40
C ARG A 94 -10.20 0.81 7.36
N ARG A 95 -9.62 1.93 6.92
CA ARG A 95 -10.14 2.76 5.83
C ARG A 95 -10.45 1.93 4.59
N HIS A 96 -9.54 1.04 4.19
CA HIS A 96 -9.75 0.23 2.97
C HIS A 96 -10.86 -0.81 3.17
N GLU A 97 -10.86 -1.50 4.31
CA GLU A 97 -11.90 -2.49 4.65
C GLU A 97 -13.29 -1.86 4.68
N ALA A 98 -13.46 -0.72 5.34
CA ALA A 98 -14.73 0.01 5.40
C ALA A 98 -15.20 0.45 4.00
N LEU A 99 -14.30 1.01 3.18
CA LEU A 99 -14.66 1.52 1.85
C LEU A 99 -15.02 0.40 0.85
N LEU A 100 -14.34 -0.74 0.92
CA LEU A 100 -14.70 -1.92 0.13
C LEU A 100 -16.06 -2.46 0.55
N GLY A 101 -16.30 -2.64 1.86
CA GLY A 101 -17.59 -3.12 2.37
C GLY A 101 -18.75 -2.21 1.99
N ILE A 102 -18.58 -0.88 2.07
CA ILE A 102 -19.58 0.09 1.61
C ILE A 102 -19.90 -0.14 0.13
N PHE A 103 -18.87 -0.23 -0.72
CA PHE A 103 -19.05 -0.35 -2.17
C PHE A 103 -19.70 -1.68 -2.59
N ASP A 104 -19.34 -2.77 -1.93
CA ASP A 104 -19.91 -4.10 -2.15
C ASP A 104 -21.43 -4.07 -1.95
N ASP A 105 -21.88 -3.42 -0.89
CA ASP A 105 -23.30 -3.32 -0.55
C ASP A 105 -24.08 -2.36 -1.46
N LEU A 106 -23.42 -1.45 -2.21
CA LEU A 106 -24.13 -0.48 -3.06
C LEU A 106 -24.96 -1.18 -4.14
N ALA A 107 -26.19 -0.71 -4.34
CA ALA A 107 -26.98 -1.06 -5.52
C ALA A 107 -26.52 -0.26 -6.76
N MET A 108 -26.92 -0.71 -7.94
CA MET A 108 -26.69 0.05 -9.17
C MET A 108 -27.35 1.43 -9.08
N GLY A 109 -26.55 2.48 -9.32
CA GLY A 109 -26.94 3.88 -9.23
C GLY A 109 -26.71 4.51 -7.86
N GLU A 110 -26.39 3.73 -6.82
CA GLU A 110 -26.02 4.26 -5.51
C GLU A 110 -24.54 4.65 -5.45
N GLY A 111 -24.23 5.57 -4.54
CA GLY A 111 -22.87 6.05 -4.32
C GLY A 111 -22.71 6.77 -3.00
N PHE A 112 -21.48 7.17 -2.71
CA PHE A 112 -21.14 7.94 -1.51
C PHE A 112 -20.01 8.94 -1.80
N VAL A 113 -19.86 9.94 -0.94
CA VAL A 113 -18.73 10.88 -0.95
C VAL A 113 -17.68 10.40 0.05
N LEU A 114 -16.49 10.08 -0.45
CA LEU A 114 -15.30 9.82 0.35
C LEU A 114 -14.57 11.13 0.67
N VAL A 115 -14.32 11.40 1.94
CA VAL A 115 -13.43 12.47 2.41
C VAL A 115 -12.14 11.87 2.95
N ASN A 116 -11.01 12.21 2.32
CA ASN A 116 -9.69 11.66 2.63
C ASN A 116 -8.64 12.77 2.86
N ASP A 117 -7.56 12.45 3.56
CA ASP A 117 -6.46 13.39 3.87
C ASP A 117 -5.43 13.49 2.73
N HIS A 118 -5.45 12.54 1.82
CA HIS A 118 -4.62 12.47 0.62
C HIS A 118 -5.43 12.02 -0.61
N ASP A 119 -4.82 12.03 -1.79
CA ASP A 119 -5.49 11.59 -3.03
C ASP A 119 -5.81 10.07 -2.96
N PRO A 120 -7.10 9.67 -2.96
CA PRO A 120 -7.49 8.26 -2.85
C PRO A 120 -7.41 7.50 -4.18
N LYS A 121 -6.68 8.00 -5.18
CA LYS A 121 -6.46 7.34 -6.47
C LYS A 121 -6.07 5.85 -6.39
N PRO A 122 -5.26 5.37 -5.42
CA PRO A 122 -5.02 3.93 -5.27
C PRO A 122 -6.29 3.11 -5.06
N LEU A 123 -7.26 3.64 -4.30
CA LEU A 123 -8.55 2.99 -4.04
C LEU A 123 -9.39 2.88 -5.32
N TYR A 124 -9.37 3.90 -6.19
CA TYR A 124 -10.02 3.83 -7.50
C TYR A 124 -9.54 2.63 -8.32
N HIS A 125 -8.22 2.44 -8.39
CA HIS A 125 -7.64 1.31 -9.13
C HIS A 125 -8.02 -0.05 -8.51
N GLU A 126 -8.10 -0.10 -7.19
CA GLU A 126 -8.52 -1.28 -6.43
C GLU A 126 -9.96 -1.67 -6.70
N LEU A 127 -10.90 -0.74 -6.51
CA LEU A 127 -12.31 -0.95 -6.81
C LEU A 127 -12.51 -1.34 -8.28
N LYS A 128 -11.86 -0.60 -9.20
CA LYS A 128 -11.93 -0.87 -10.64
C LYS A 128 -11.45 -2.28 -10.99
N SER A 129 -10.44 -2.76 -10.29
CA SER A 129 -9.90 -4.09 -10.54
C SER A 129 -10.79 -5.20 -9.97
N MET A 130 -11.49 -4.96 -8.85
CA MET A 130 -12.39 -5.94 -8.22
C MET A 130 -13.75 -6.02 -8.91
N HIS A 131 -14.31 -4.87 -9.30
CA HIS A 131 -15.67 -4.77 -9.81
C HIS A 131 -15.75 -4.49 -11.31
N GLY A 132 -14.61 -4.20 -11.96
CA GLY A 132 -14.53 -3.88 -13.38
C GLY A 132 -14.88 -2.42 -13.68
N ASP A 133 -15.27 -2.14 -14.92
CA ASP A 133 -15.69 -0.80 -15.38
C ASP A 133 -17.13 -0.47 -14.94
N VAL A 134 -17.45 -0.67 -13.66
CA VAL A 134 -18.76 -0.35 -13.04
C VAL A 134 -18.67 0.78 -12.02
N ILE A 135 -17.58 1.53 -12.03
CA ILE A 135 -17.32 2.62 -11.07
C ILE A 135 -17.21 3.94 -11.82
N GLU A 136 -18.07 4.87 -11.44
CA GLU A 136 -17.92 6.29 -11.73
C GLU A 136 -17.20 6.96 -10.56
N TRP A 137 -16.21 7.78 -10.88
CA TRP A 137 -15.26 8.36 -9.93
C TRP A 137 -15.01 9.81 -10.28
N ASP A 138 -15.57 10.71 -9.47
CA ASP A 138 -15.50 12.15 -9.70
C ASP A 138 -14.94 12.87 -8.48
N TYR A 139 -13.97 13.74 -8.71
CA TYR A 139 -13.42 14.56 -7.64
C TYR A 139 -14.29 15.80 -7.44
N ALA A 140 -15.05 15.81 -6.36
CA ALA A 140 -15.79 16.99 -5.91
C ALA A 140 -14.83 18.10 -5.43
N SER A 141 -13.71 17.74 -4.80
CA SER A 141 -12.68 18.68 -4.34
C SER A 141 -11.28 18.07 -4.34
N LYS A 142 -10.27 18.90 -4.66
CA LYS A 142 -8.84 18.59 -4.59
C LYS A 142 -8.09 19.76 -3.95
N GLY A 143 -7.51 19.61 -2.75
CA GLY A 143 -6.62 20.64 -2.18
C GLY A 143 -6.27 20.49 -0.70
N ASP A 144 -5.23 21.22 -0.26
CA ASP A 144 -4.77 21.50 1.12
C ASP A 144 -5.28 20.59 2.27
N GLY A 145 -5.06 19.27 2.16
CA GLY A 145 -5.34 18.31 3.23
C GLY A 145 -6.77 17.72 3.27
N GLU A 146 -7.62 18.04 2.28
CA GLU A 146 -8.94 17.42 2.12
C GLU A 146 -9.22 17.07 0.65
N TRP A 147 -9.50 15.80 0.41
CA TRP A 147 -9.89 15.24 -0.88
C TRP A 147 -11.29 14.71 -0.79
N ARG A 148 -12.19 15.21 -1.65
CA ARG A 148 -13.59 14.74 -1.71
C ARG A 148 -13.81 14.06 -3.04
N VAL A 149 -14.24 12.81 -3.00
CA VAL A 149 -14.48 11.98 -4.19
C VAL A 149 -15.88 11.39 -4.11
N GLU A 150 -16.68 11.63 -5.14
CA GLU A 150 -17.94 10.95 -5.39
C GLU A 150 -17.64 9.61 -6.08
N ILE A 151 -18.14 8.54 -5.47
CA ILE A 151 -17.97 7.16 -5.93
C ILE A 151 -19.37 6.60 -6.18
N VAL A 152 -19.69 6.26 -7.42
CA VAL A 152 -21.02 5.72 -7.81
C VAL A 152 -20.85 4.38 -8.52
N LYS A 153 -21.67 3.39 -8.14
CA LYS A 153 -21.71 2.08 -8.78
C LYS A 153 -22.66 2.13 -9.98
N THR A 154 -22.12 2.04 -11.19
CA THR A 154 -22.86 2.24 -12.45
C THR A 154 -23.41 0.95 -13.06
N GLY A 155 -23.10 -0.21 -12.51
CA GLY A 155 -23.61 -1.51 -12.97
C GLY A 155 -23.46 -2.60 -11.93
N ASP A 156 -24.15 -3.73 -12.14
CA ASP A 156 -23.96 -4.93 -11.33
C ASP A 156 -22.56 -5.50 -11.58
N SER A 157 -21.79 -5.71 -10.51
CA SER A 157 -20.45 -6.28 -10.58
C SER A 157 -20.51 -7.69 -11.17
N GLU A 158 -19.77 -7.97 -12.25
CA GLU A 158 -19.47 -9.34 -12.71
C GLU A 158 -18.38 -10.00 -11.84
N ALA A 159 -18.38 -9.71 -10.53
CA ALA A 159 -17.41 -10.27 -9.61
C ALA A 159 -17.66 -11.78 -9.49
N THR A 160 -16.64 -12.59 -9.81
CA THR A 160 -16.72 -14.03 -9.67
C THR A 160 -16.61 -14.37 -8.19
N ASP A 161 -17.76 -14.69 -7.58
CA ASP A 161 -17.86 -15.38 -6.30
C ASP A 161 -17.05 -16.68 -6.36
N GLU A 162 -15.95 -16.76 -5.60
CA GLU A 162 -15.45 -17.93 -4.88
C GLU A 162 -14.08 -17.58 -4.26
N ASP A 163 -14.02 -17.57 -2.92
CA ASP A 163 -12.87 -17.30 -2.03
C ASP A 163 -12.06 -16.04 -2.37
N VAL A 164 -12.22 -14.95 -1.60
CA VAL A 164 -11.65 -13.59 -1.81
C VAL A 164 -10.20 -13.60 -2.34
N VAL A 165 -10.05 -13.74 -3.66
CA VAL A 165 -8.83 -13.51 -4.41
C VAL A 165 -8.95 -12.11 -4.96
N THR A 166 -8.34 -11.14 -4.29
CA THR A 166 -8.33 -9.76 -4.78
C THR A 166 -7.51 -9.70 -6.07
N ARG A 167 -8.18 -9.70 -7.22
CA ARG A 167 -7.55 -9.64 -8.54
C ARG A 167 -7.09 -8.23 -8.84
N TYR A 168 -5.89 -8.07 -9.36
CA TYR A 168 -5.22 -6.79 -9.57
C TYR A 168 -4.54 -6.70 -10.94
N ASP A 169 -5.11 -5.92 -11.85
CA ASP A 169 -4.47 -5.67 -13.15
C ASP A 169 -3.45 -4.53 -13.06
N VAL A 170 -2.18 -4.88 -12.97
CA VAL A 170 -1.09 -3.90 -12.83
C VAL A 170 -0.73 -3.23 -14.16
N ARG A 171 -1.35 -3.65 -15.28
CA ARG A 171 -1.07 -3.08 -16.61
C ARG A 171 -1.58 -1.65 -16.73
N GLU A 172 -2.70 -1.36 -16.08
CA GLU A 172 -3.38 -0.06 -16.09
C GLU A 172 -2.75 0.97 -15.13
N ILE A 173 -1.81 0.53 -14.30
CA ILE A 173 -1.13 1.39 -13.33
C ILE A 173 0.15 1.97 -13.96
N PRO A 174 0.46 3.26 -13.76
CA PRO A 174 1.75 3.83 -14.12
C PRO A 174 2.91 3.03 -13.50
N LYS A 175 3.97 2.77 -14.28
CA LYS A 175 5.07 1.88 -13.85
C LYS A 175 5.70 2.25 -12.50
N GLN A 176 5.79 3.54 -12.21
CA GLN A 176 6.38 4.06 -10.97
C GLN A 176 5.51 3.76 -9.74
N GLU A 177 4.20 3.62 -9.91
CA GLU A 177 3.22 3.41 -8.84
C GLU A 177 2.97 1.92 -8.57
N ARG A 178 3.28 1.03 -9.53
CA ARG A 178 2.97 -0.42 -9.46
C ARG A 178 3.47 -1.10 -8.20
N HIS A 179 4.78 -1.08 -7.95
CA HIS A 179 5.36 -1.81 -6.83
C HIS A 179 4.88 -1.25 -5.48
N PRO A 180 4.90 0.07 -5.23
CA PRO A 180 4.33 0.64 -4.00
C PRO A 180 2.88 0.22 -3.75
N THR A 181 2.03 0.27 -4.78
CA THR A 181 0.62 -0.11 -4.62
C THR A 181 0.47 -1.60 -4.33
N ILE A 182 1.26 -2.47 -4.96
CA ILE A 182 1.19 -3.92 -4.72
C ILE A 182 1.68 -4.28 -3.30
N HIS A 183 2.74 -3.64 -2.82
CA HIS A 183 3.24 -3.84 -1.45
C HIS A 183 2.26 -3.34 -0.39
N HIS A 184 1.68 -2.15 -0.61
CA HIS A 184 0.62 -1.60 0.23
C HIS A 184 -0.54 -2.59 0.32
N ARG A 185 -0.99 -3.11 -0.83
CA ARG A 185 -2.11 -4.06 -0.92
C ARG A 185 -1.84 -5.38 -0.23
N TYR A 186 -0.66 -5.97 -0.48
CA TYR A 186 -0.26 -7.19 0.23
C TYR A 186 -0.20 -7.01 1.75
N GLY A 187 0.23 -5.82 2.21
CA GLY A 187 0.22 -5.48 3.63
C GLY A 187 -1.17 -5.49 4.27
N MET A 188 -2.22 -5.22 3.49
CA MET A 188 -3.62 -5.17 3.94
C MET A 188 -4.32 -6.54 3.95
N ILE A 189 -3.72 -7.55 3.31
CA ILE A 189 -4.29 -8.90 3.28
C ILE A 189 -4.14 -9.54 4.67
N SER A 190 -5.23 -10.11 5.19
CA SER A 190 -5.22 -10.92 6.41
C SER A 190 -4.41 -12.21 6.18
N GLU A 191 -3.88 -12.80 7.25
CA GLU A 191 -3.18 -14.09 7.14
C GLU A 191 -4.10 -15.15 6.52
N GLY A 192 -3.57 -15.93 5.57
CA GLY A 192 -4.33 -16.88 4.76
C GLY A 192 -5.01 -16.28 3.51
N GLY A 193 -5.07 -14.95 3.39
CA GLY A 193 -5.65 -14.29 2.23
C GLY A 193 -4.76 -14.37 0.98
N THR A 194 -5.39 -14.34 -0.21
CA THR A 194 -4.71 -14.45 -1.51
C THR A 194 -4.99 -13.24 -2.39
N MET A 195 -3.96 -12.70 -3.03
CA MET A 195 -4.08 -11.66 -4.06
C MET A 195 -3.61 -12.20 -5.41
N GLU A 196 -4.33 -11.90 -6.48
CA GLU A 196 -3.92 -12.24 -7.84
C GLU A 196 -3.45 -10.99 -8.59
N LEU A 197 -2.27 -11.00 -9.19
CA LEU A 197 -1.73 -9.94 -10.04
C LEU A 197 -1.82 -10.34 -11.52
N ILE A 198 -2.35 -9.48 -12.38
CA ILE A 198 -2.25 -9.58 -13.84
C ILE A 198 -1.18 -8.60 -14.32
N ALA A 199 -0.04 -9.11 -14.77
CA ALA A 199 1.09 -8.34 -15.26
C ALA A 199 1.30 -8.58 -16.77
N PRO A 200 2.00 -7.68 -17.50
CA PRO A 200 2.28 -7.90 -18.92
C PRO A 200 3.31 -9.02 -19.16
N HIS A 201 4.09 -9.36 -18.12
CA HIS A 201 5.07 -10.44 -18.08
C HIS A 201 5.25 -10.89 -16.62
N GLU A 202 5.95 -12.00 -16.41
CA GLU A 202 6.30 -12.47 -15.06
C GLU A 202 7.06 -11.37 -14.28
N PRO A 203 6.55 -10.91 -13.12
CA PRO A 203 7.14 -9.79 -12.39
C PRO A 203 8.23 -10.27 -11.41
N ARG A 204 9.33 -10.81 -11.96
CA ARG A 204 10.48 -11.30 -11.16
C ARG A 204 11.11 -10.25 -10.24
N PRO A 205 11.25 -8.97 -10.64
CA PRO A 205 11.76 -7.93 -9.73
C PRO A 205 10.89 -7.80 -8.48
N LEU A 206 9.58 -7.72 -8.67
CA LEU A 206 8.60 -7.65 -7.58
C LEU A 206 8.63 -8.89 -6.68
N GLN A 207 8.76 -10.10 -7.25
CA GLN A 207 8.92 -11.32 -6.47
C GLN A 207 10.14 -11.26 -5.54
N ARG A 208 11.27 -10.74 -6.04
CA ARG A 208 12.49 -10.57 -5.23
C ARG A 208 12.29 -9.51 -4.15
N GLU A 209 11.60 -8.42 -4.44
CA GLU A 209 11.26 -7.39 -3.45
C GLU A 209 10.37 -7.97 -2.33
N PHE A 210 9.36 -8.77 -2.70
CA PHE A 210 8.52 -9.48 -1.74
C PHE A 210 9.31 -10.43 -0.84
N ARG A 211 10.22 -11.25 -1.40
CA ARG A 211 11.09 -12.13 -0.58
C ARG A 211 11.97 -11.35 0.38
N GLN A 212 12.48 -10.20 -0.04
CA GLN A 212 13.34 -9.36 0.81
C GLN A 212 12.57 -8.67 1.93
N GLN A 213 11.33 -8.27 1.66
CA GLN A 213 10.51 -7.52 2.61
C GLN A 213 9.71 -8.41 3.56
N TYR A 214 9.18 -9.54 3.07
CA TYR A 214 8.27 -10.42 3.81
C TYR A 214 8.85 -11.81 4.08
N GLY A 215 10.10 -12.09 3.64
CA GLY A 215 10.76 -13.38 3.86
C GLY A 215 9.99 -14.54 3.25
N ASP A 216 9.73 -15.56 4.04
CA ASP A 216 8.96 -16.75 3.68
C ASP A 216 7.49 -16.67 4.12
N ALA A 217 7.00 -15.50 4.57
CA ALA A 217 5.62 -15.32 5.04
C ALA A 217 4.60 -15.20 3.89
N PHE A 218 4.88 -15.80 2.73
CA PHE A 218 3.98 -15.87 1.59
C PHE A 218 4.32 -17.01 0.64
N THR A 219 3.33 -17.40 -0.17
CA THR A 219 3.54 -18.20 -1.39
C THR A 219 3.44 -17.34 -2.63
N TRP A 220 4.13 -17.74 -3.69
CA TRP A 220 4.09 -17.08 -4.99
C TRP A 220 3.91 -18.12 -6.07
N GLU A 221 2.75 -18.10 -6.74
CA GLU A 221 2.38 -19.05 -7.77
C GLU A 221 2.09 -18.33 -9.09
N VAL A 222 2.72 -18.76 -10.18
CA VAL A 222 2.39 -18.25 -11.52
C VAL A 222 1.31 -19.16 -12.11
N VAL A 223 0.07 -18.68 -12.08
CA VAL A 223 -1.12 -19.44 -12.50
C VAL A 223 -1.26 -19.45 -14.03
N GLU A 224 -0.89 -18.36 -14.68
CA GLU A 224 -1.00 -18.20 -16.14
C GLU A 224 0.19 -17.40 -16.66
N SER A 225 0.77 -17.79 -17.79
CA SER A 225 1.92 -17.10 -18.39
C SER A 225 1.78 -17.06 -19.91
N GLU A 226 0.92 -16.15 -20.38
CA GLU A 226 0.73 -15.85 -21.79
C GLU A 226 1.48 -14.56 -22.17
N PRO A 227 1.90 -14.40 -23.44
CA PRO A 227 2.50 -13.14 -23.90
C PRO A 227 1.58 -11.93 -23.69
N GLY A 228 2.00 -10.96 -22.87
CA GLY A 228 1.21 -9.77 -22.54
C GLY A 228 0.19 -9.97 -21.41
N ARG A 229 0.11 -11.18 -20.83
CA ARG A 229 -0.77 -11.51 -19.72
C ARG A 229 -0.18 -12.64 -18.87
N CYS A 230 0.41 -12.28 -17.74
CA CYS A 230 0.88 -13.21 -16.71
C CYS A 230 0.03 -13.02 -15.46
N ARG A 231 -0.53 -14.11 -14.93
CA ARG A 231 -1.28 -14.11 -13.67
C ARG A 231 -0.44 -14.76 -12.57
N VAL A 232 -0.31 -14.05 -11.47
CA VAL A 232 0.45 -14.49 -10.30
C VAL A 232 -0.45 -14.43 -9.08
N GLN A 233 -0.54 -15.51 -8.32
CA GLN A 233 -1.19 -15.51 -7.01
C GLN A 233 -0.14 -15.40 -5.91
N ILE A 234 -0.42 -14.54 -4.93
CA ILE A 234 0.39 -14.29 -3.75
C ILE A 234 -0.49 -14.54 -2.53
N THR A 235 -0.22 -15.61 -1.78
CA THR A 235 -0.98 -15.94 -0.57
C THR A 235 -0.14 -15.61 0.65
N LYS A 236 -0.70 -14.88 1.60
CA LYS A 236 -0.02 -14.57 2.86
C LYS A 236 -0.09 -15.76 3.79
N THR A 237 1.04 -16.26 4.28
CA THR A 237 1.08 -17.42 5.16
C THR A 237 1.31 -17.01 6.60
N ASP A 238 0.64 -17.71 7.52
CA ASP A 238 0.81 -17.53 8.95
C ASP A 238 2.21 -17.97 9.38
N SER A 239 2.87 -17.15 10.20
CA SER A 239 4.26 -17.38 10.62
C SER A 239 4.41 -18.51 11.65
N THR A 240 3.33 -19.24 11.95
CA THR A 240 3.30 -20.32 12.95
C THR A 240 3.08 -21.69 12.31
N SER A 241 4.00 -22.15 11.47
CA SER A 241 4.21 -23.58 11.19
C SER A 241 5.57 -23.78 10.52
N GLU A 242 6.58 -24.16 11.30
CA GLU A 242 7.86 -24.61 10.76
C GLU A 242 7.73 -25.99 10.07
N SER A 243 8.23 -26.01 8.83
CA SER A 243 9.10 -27.04 8.23
C SER A 243 8.55 -28.42 7.85
N GLU A 244 8.57 -28.70 6.53
CA GLU A 244 9.18 -29.94 6.00
C GLU A 244 10.14 -29.63 4.83
N ALA A 245 11.42 -29.75 5.17
CA ALA A 245 12.67 -29.88 4.42
C ALA A 245 12.69 -30.15 2.90
N SER A 246 13.69 -29.52 2.25
CA SER A 246 14.76 -30.27 1.55
C SER A 246 16.04 -29.43 1.49
N ALA A 247 16.99 -29.77 2.36
CA ALA A 247 18.36 -29.30 2.28
C ALA A 247 19.13 -30.03 1.16
N ALA A 248 19.85 -29.27 0.35
CA ALA A 248 21.02 -29.75 -0.37
C ALA A 248 22.09 -28.66 -0.32
N ASP A 249 23.16 -28.96 0.43
CA ASP A 249 24.48 -28.32 0.33
C ASP A 249 24.93 -28.19 -1.13
N ASP A 250 25.50 -27.04 -1.48
CA ASP A 250 26.75 -27.05 -2.24
C ASP A 250 27.58 -25.80 -1.94
N ASP A 251 28.76 -26.08 -1.38
CA ASP A 251 29.90 -25.19 -1.16
C ASP A 251 30.62 -24.99 -2.50
N ALA A 252 30.82 -23.75 -2.97
CA ALA A 252 31.93 -23.43 -3.86
C ALA A 252 32.09 -21.93 -4.17
N THR A 253 33.13 -21.38 -3.54
CA THR A 253 34.21 -20.61 -4.21
C THR A 253 33.97 -19.15 -4.58
N ALA A 254 34.56 -18.27 -3.76
CA ALA A 254 34.95 -16.92 -4.14
C ALA A 254 35.97 -16.90 -5.29
N ALA A 255 35.81 -15.96 -6.23
CA ALA A 255 36.91 -15.42 -7.02
C ALA A 255 36.68 -13.92 -7.34
N PRO A 256 37.74 -13.11 -7.50
CA PRO A 256 37.76 -11.66 -7.28
C PRO A 256 37.67 -10.84 -8.59
N SER A 257 37.33 -9.54 -8.53
CA SER A 257 37.78 -8.54 -9.53
C SER A 257 37.54 -7.07 -9.12
N ASP A 258 38.65 -6.33 -9.07
CA ASP A 258 38.85 -4.92 -9.48
C ASP A 258 38.10 -3.74 -8.78
N ASP A 259 38.14 -3.62 -7.46
CA ASP A 259 37.63 -2.40 -6.76
C ASP A 259 38.50 -1.96 -5.56
N GLU A 260 39.81 -1.75 -5.76
CA GLU A 260 40.72 -1.26 -4.68
C GLU A 260 41.49 0.03 -5.01
N SER A 261 41.07 0.82 -6.01
CA SER A 261 41.72 2.11 -6.29
C SER A 261 40.75 3.24 -6.57
N MET A 262 39.78 3.48 -5.68
CA MET A 262 39.03 4.73 -5.65
C MET A 262 39.51 5.59 -4.48
N GLU A 263 39.88 6.84 -4.76
CA GLU A 263 40.31 7.78 -3.73
C GLU A 263 39.08 8.28 -2.96
N VAL A 264 39.03 8.01 -1.65
CA VAL A 264 37.97 8.49 -0.77
C VAL A 264 38.25 9.95 -0.43
N THR A 265 37.41 10.86 -0.91
CA THR A 265 37.59 12.29 -0.72
C THR A 265 37.05 12.74 0.64
N GLU A 266 35.84 12.30 1.02
CA GLU A 266 35.14 12.76 2.24
C GLU A 266 34.22 11.68 2.86
N GLU A 267 33.81 11.88 4.11
CA GLU A 267 32.76 11.09 4.80
C GLU A 267 31.51 11.98 5.00
N LEU A 268 30.36 11.52 4.52
CA LEU A 268 29.06 12.19 4.61
C LEU A 268 28.16 11.45 5.58
N ASP A 269 27.99 11.98 6.80
CA ASP A 269 27.07 11.45 7.80
C ASP A 269 25.72 12.16 7.72
N VAL A 270 24.66 11.40 7.42
CA VAL A 270 23.31 11.93 7.19
C VAL A 270 22.32 11.56 8.29
N ARG A 271 22.78 10.91 9.37
CA ARG A 271 21.90 10.37 10.43
C ARG A 271 21.06 11.45 11.13
N ASP A 272 21.62 12.64 11.29
CA ASP A 272 20.96 13.76 11.98
C ASP A 272 20.14 14.68 11.05
N LEU A 273 20.13 14.42 9.73
CA LEU A 273 19.39 15.22 8.75
C LEU A 273 17.93 14.75 8.63
N PRO A 274 16.97 15.64 8.32
CA PRO A 274 15.61 15.25 7.93
C PRO A 274 15.59 14.44 6.62
N PRO A 275 14.68 13.45 6.44
CA PRO A 275 14.69 12.53 5.29
C PRO A 275 14.74 13.20 3.91
N ALA A 276 14.04 14.32 3.71
CA ALA A 276 14.05 15.04 2.44
C ALA A 276 15.43 15.68 2.15
N GLN A 277 16.12 16.19 3.17
CA GLN A 277 17.44 16.82 3.05
C GLN A 277 18.54 15.77 2.86
N ARG A 278 18.40 14.58 3.44
CA ARG A 278 19.34 13.46 3.24
C ARG A 278 19.51 13.14 1.76
N HIS A 279 18.41 12.98 1.03
CA HIS A 279 18.46 12.64 -0.38
C HIS A 279 19.15 13.74 -1.19
N GLU A 280 18.76 15.01 -1.00
CA GLU A 280 19.34 16.14 -1.71
C GLU A 280 20.86 16.24 -1.53
N GLU A 281 21.34 16.15 -0.29
CA GLU A 281 22.78 16.23 0.04
C GLU A 281 23.58 15.06 -0.56
N ILE A 282 23.05 13.83 -0.53
CA ILE A 282 23.77 12.64 -1.04
C ILE A 282 23.89 12.69 -2.57
N PHE A 283 22.83 13.11 -3.28
CA PHE A 283 22.87 13.25 -4.73
C PHE A 283 23.76 14.42 -5.16
N GLN A 284 23.77 15.51 -4.39
CA GLN A 284 24.68 16.62 -4.64
C GLN A 284 26.14 16.20 -4.45
N ALA A 285 26.46 15.52 -3.34
CA ALA A 285 27.81 15.00 -3.08
C ALA A 285 28.27 14.07 -4.21
N TYR A 286 27.39 13.22 -4.74
CA TYR A 286 27.71 12.37 -5.88
C TYR A 286 27.88 13.16 -7.20
N ALA A 287 27.04 14.16 -7.46
CA ALA A 287 27.13 14.99 -8.65
C ALA A 287 28.48 15.72 -8.72
N ASP A 288 28.97 16.19 -7.57
CA ASP A 288 30.22 16.96 -7.43
C ASP A 288 31.50 16.09 -7.46
N LEU A 289 31.39 14.75 -7.41
CA LEU A 289 32.55 13.86 -7.50
C LEU A 289 33.25 13.93 -8.88
N ASP A 290 34.58 14.01 -8.83
CA ASP A 290 35.46 13.77 -9.98
C ASP A 290 35.53 12.26 -10.31
N THR A 291 35.74 11.93 -11.59
CA THR A 291 35.97 10.53 -12.01
C THR A 291 37.22 9.95 -11.32
N GLY A 292 37.10 8.74 -10.76
CA GLY A 292 38.11 8.05 -9.96
C GLY A 292 37.98 8.27 -8.44
N THR A 293 37.02 9.09 -8.00
CA THR A 293 36.83 9.45 -6.58
C THR A 293 35.50 8.96 -6.01
N GLY A 294 35.41 8.91 -4.69
CA GLY A 294 34.18 8.57 -3.97
C GLY A 294 34.13 9.12 -2.55
N PHE A 295 32.95 9.09 -1.93
CA PHE A 295 32.75 9.45 -0.52
C PHE A 295 32.11 8.31 0.26
N VAL A 296 32.30 8.29 1.57
CA VAL A 296 31.66 7.30 2.46
C VAL A 296 30.38 7.90 3.03
N LEU A 297 29.23 7.34 2.67
CA LEU A 297 27.94 7.63 3.29
C LEU A 297 27.80 6.88 4.62
N VAL A 298 27.43 7.59 5.69
CA VAL A 298 27.04 6.99 6.98
C VAL A 298 25.54 7.21 7.20
N ASN A 299 24.78 6.12 7.33
CA ASN A 299 23.33 6.16 7.51
C ASN A 299 22.87 5.31 8.71
N ASP A 300 21.72 5.66 9.29
CA ASP A 300 21.12 5.00 10.46
C ASP A 300 20.30 3.74 10.09
N HIS A 301 19.96 3.60 8.82
CA HIS A 301 19.28 2.45 8.22
C HIS A 301 19.97 2.04 6.91
N ASP A 302 19.67 0.86 6.38
CA ASP A 302 20.28 0.39 5.14
C ASP A 302 19.87 1.29 3.96
N PRO A 303 20.80 2.00 3.29
CA PRO A 303 20.48 2.90 2.19
C PRO A 303 20.21 2.16 0.86
N LYS A 304 19.76 0.91 0.91
CA LYS A 304 19.44 0.09 -0.27
C LYS A 304 18.42 0.72 -1.23
N PRO A 305 17.36 1.43 -0.79
CA PRO A 305 16.50 2.18 -1.71
C PRO A 305 17.29 3.21 -2.53
N LEU A 306 18.29 3.85 -1.91
CA LEU A 306 19.15 4.83 -2.55
C LEU A 306 20.07 4.21 -3.60
N TYR A 307 20.59 2.99 -3.33
CA TYR A 307 21.34 2.22 -4.32
C TYR A 307 20.54 2.00 -5.60
N HIS A 308 19.26 1.60 -5.48
CA HIS A 308 18.40 1.39 -6.65
C HIS A 308 18.14 2.68 -7.44
N GLN A 309 18.06 3.81 -6.74
CA GLN A 309 17.92 5.10 -7.40
C GLN A 309 19.19 5.51 -8.15
N PHE A 310 20.37 5.35 -7.54
CA PHE A 310 21.65 5.57 -8.24
C PHE A 310 21.87 4.60 -9.40
N ASP A 311 21.51 3.32 -9.27
CA ASP A 311 21.63 2.34 -10.36
C ASP A 311 20.75 2.69 -11.57
N ALA A 312 19.60 3.32 -11.33
CA ALA A 312 18.68 3.75 -12.38
C ALA A 312 19.08 5.08 -13.05
N GLU A 313 19.64 6.02 -12.29
CA GLU A 313 19.90 7.39 -12.74
C GLU A 313 21.37 7.67 -13.03
N ALA A 314 22.30 7.00 -12.35
CA ALA A 314 23.71 7.21 -12.53
C ALA A 314 24.25 6.40 -13.73
N GLY A 315 25.27 6.96 -14.38
CA GLY A 315 25.92 6.31 -15.52
C GLY A 315 26.67 5.03 -15.13
N PRO A 316 27.22 4.31 -16.12
CA PRO A 316 27.99 3.07 -15.90
C PRO A 316 29.27 3.26 -15.06
N GLU A 317 29.67 4.50 -14.83
CA GLU A 317 30.73 4.90 -13.90
C GLU A 317 30.35 4.74 -12.42
N PHE A 318 29.07 4.58 -12.09
CA PHE A 318 28.63 4.43 -10.70
C PHE A 318 29.24 3.19 -10.02
N ARG A 319 29.73 3.38 -8.80
CA ARG A 319 30.22 2.33 -7.91
C ARG A 319 29.60 2.46 -6.53
N TRP A 320 29.27 1.31 -5.95
CA TRP A 320 28.65 1.19 -4.65
C TRP A 320 29.25 0.00 -3.89
N THR A 321 29.91 0.28 -2.78
CA THR A 321 30.60 -0.74 -2.00
C THR A 321 30.25 -0.57 -0.52
N TYR A 322 29.57 -1.57 0.05
CA TYR A 322 29.33 -1.58 1.50
C TYR A 322 30.64 -1.76 2.25
N ARG A 323 30.89 -0.87 3.20
CA ARG A 323 32.03 -0.94 4.13
C ARG A 323 31.61 -1.47 5.50
N GLN A 324 30.37 -1.22 5.91
CA GLN A 324 29.81 -1.68 7.19
C GLN A 324 28.29 -1.82 7.11
N LYS A 325 27.73 -2.85 7.77
CA LYS A 325 26.30 -3.17 7.80
C LYS A 325 25.86 -3.55 9.21
N ASP A 326 26.09 -2.66 10.18
CA ASP A 326 25.66 -2.91 11.55
C ASP A 326 24.29 -2.26 11.79
N PRO A 327 23.40 -2.87 12.59
CA PRO A 327 22.13 -2.25 12.95
C PRO A 327 22.34 -0.87 13.59
N GLY A 328 21.85 0.17 12.91
CA GLY A 328 22.00 1.57 13.34
C GLY A 328 23.22 2.32 12.79
N GLU A 329 24.14 1.64 12.09
CA GLU A 329 25.29 2.27 11.43
C GLU A 329 25.66 1.51 10.14
N PHE A 330 25.26 2.07 9.01
CA PHE A 330 25.61 1.60 7.68
C PHE A 330 26.64 2.53 7.07
N ARG A 331 27.77 1.97 6.62
CA ARG A 331 28.79 2.71 5.86
C ARG A 331 28.85 2.19 4.44
N VAL A 332 28.68 3.09 3.47
CA VAL A 332 28.72 2.76 2.04
C VAL A 332 29.69 3.70 1.33
N LEU A 333 30.65 3.15 0.60
CA LEU A 333 31.44 3.91 -0.36
C LEU A 333 30.64 4.09 -1.65
N ILE A 334 30.40 5.34 -2.02
CA ILE A 334 29.71 5.76 -3.24
C ILE A 334 30.73 6.49 -4.12
N GLY A 335 30.88 6.11 -5.39
CA GLY A 335 31.90 6.72 -6.24
C GLY A 335 31.62 6.70 -7.74
N LYS A 336 32.43 7.43 -8.50
CA LYS A 336 32.50 7.39 -9.96
C LYS A 336 33.80 6.74 -10.41
N ALA A 337 33.75 5.55 -11.00
CA ALA A 337 34.91 4.87 -11.58
C ALA A 337 35.32 5.46 -12.93
N GLU A 338 36.60 5.31 -13.28
CA GLU A 338 37.04 5.60 -14.64
C GLU A 338 36.36 4.65 -15.64
N PRO A 339 35.88 5.17 -16.79
CA PRO A 339 35.32 4.33 -17.83
C PRO A 339 36.40 3.38 -18.36
N PRO A 340 36.06 2.10 -18.63
CA PRO A 340 37.03 1.13 -19.12
C PRO A 340 37.59 1.60 -20.47
N ALA A 341 38.93 1.65 -20.56
CA ALA A 341 39.61 2.03 -21.80
C ALA A 341 39.30 0.99 -22.89
N GLY A 342 38.42 1.38 -23.82
CA GLY A 342 37.95 0.69 -25.03
C GLY A 342 38.51 -0.71 -25.34
N GLY A 343 37.65 -1.73 -25.22
CA GLY A 343 37.80 -3.05 -25.83
C GLY A 343 36.46 -3.53 -26.41
N THR A 344 36.46 -3.94 -27.67
CA THR A 344 35.31 -4.42 -28.46
C THR A 344 34.52 -5.55 -27.79
N PRO A 345 33.20 -5.70 -28.08
CA PRO A 345 32.36 -6.69 -27.44
C PRO A 345 32.68 -8.08 -28.02
N ASP A 346 33.10 -9.00 -27.16
CA ASP A 346 33.21 -10.42 -27.49
C ASP A 346 32.46 -11.26 -26.46
N GLU A 347 32.05 -12.43 -26.95
CA GLU A 347 31.08 -13.41 -26.47
C GLU A 347 31.09 -13.78 -24.97
N GLU A 348 29.89 -14.19 -24.54
CA GLU A 348 29.59 -15.14 -23.46
C GLU A 348 30.28 -14.90 -22.11
N THR A 349 29.50 -14.46 -21.12
CA THR A 349 29.82 -14.82 -19.74
C THR A 349 28.54 -15.19 -19.01
N GLU A 350 28.46 -16.48 -18.71
CA GLU A 350 27.52 -17.13 -17.82
C GLU A 350 27.32 -16.34 -16.53
N VAL A 351 26.05 -16.15 -16.19
CA VAL A 351 25.60 -15.74 -14.86
C VAL A 351 25.91 -16.87 -13.85
N PRO A 352 26.74 -16.64 -12.81
CA PRO A 352 26.72 -17.47 -11.63
C PRO A 352 25.62 -16.98 -10.68
N PHE A 353 24.98 -17.95 -10.03
CA PHE A 353 23.78 -17.85 -9.19
C PHE A 353 23.95 -17.06 -7.91
#